data_AF-A0A3E5GIC3-F1
#
_entry.id   AF-A0A3E5GIC3-F1
#
_cell.length_a   1.000
_cell.length_b   1.000
_cell.length_c   1.000
_cell.angle_alpha   90.00
_cell.angle_beta   90.00
_cell.angle_gamma   90.00
#
_symmetry.space_group_name_H-M   'P 1'
#
loop_
_entity.id
_entity.type
_entity.pdbx_description
1 polymer ?
#
loop_
_entity_poly.entity_id
_entity_poly.type
_entity_poly.pdbx_seq_one_letter_code
_entity_poly.pdbx_strand_id
1 'polypeptide(L)'
;MLCFTACGSKKENLQYDKSTITQATDFLIEYCNSADADTIEQWNKMTDFQIESQLNQAGVPFTKDSFLAALDAWQQGTKECGEYVSHGDYKFEPSSDELKVTTSAKFKDRDADITFVFDEDLYLDSTTIDAHYSIGEIMEKAGLNTILGMGTVFVILIFISILISLFKYIPALEEKFKNKGKAESTQEAAPAPAAVAAPVVEEASNDDELAAVISAAIAAYEAEAGGSTDGFVVRSIKRRPSNKWHA
;
A
#
# COMPACT_ATOMS: atom_id res chain seq x y z
N MET A 1 36.19 -34.94 -28.02
CA MET A 1 35.11 -35.03 -27.03
C MET A 1 35.38 -33.96 -25.98
N LEU A 2 34.80 -32.78 -26.17
CA LEU A 2 34.91 -31.64 -25.27
C LEU A 2 33.92 -31.86 -24.12
N CYS A 3 34.40 -32.30 -22.96
CA CYS A 3 33.58 -32.35 -21.75
C CYS A 3 33.67 -31.01 -21.04
N PHE A 4 32.81 -30.07 -21.42
CA PHE A 4 32.37 -28.99 -20.54
C PHE A 4 31.58 -29.63 -19.40
N THR A 5 32.27 -29.99 -18.31
CA THR A 5 31.61 -30.23 -17.04
C THR A 5 31.37 -28.88 -16.39
N ALA A 6 30.17 -28.35 -16.60
CA ALA A 6 29.61 -27.29 -15.78
C ALA A 6 29.40 -27.87 -14.37
N CYS A 7 30.44 -27.83 -13.54
CA CYS A 7 30.28 -27.97 -12.10
C CYS A 7 29.66 -26.67 -11.60
N GLY A 8 28.33 -26.70 -11.36
CA GLY A 8 27.70 -25.71 -10.50
C GLY A 8 28.37 -25.76 -9.15
N SER A 9 29.21 -24.77 -8.85
CA SER A 9 29.69 -24.52 -7.51
C SER A 9 28.45 -24.27 -6.65
N LYS A 10 28.20 -25.13 -5.66
CA LYS A 10 27.38 -24.74 -4.51
C LYS A 10 27.96 -23.40 -4.04
N LYS A 11 27.22 -22.30 -4.17
CA LYS A 11 27.62 -21.04 -3.55
C LYS A 11 27.75 -21.36 -2.06
N GLU A 12 28.96 -21.23 -1.53
CA GLU A 12 29.18 -21.37 -0.09
C GLU A 12 28.45 -20.24 0.62
N ASN A 13 28.01 -20.49 1.85
CA ASN A 13 27.41 -19.44 2.66
C ASN A 13 28.45 -18.34 2.92
N LEU A 14 27.96 -17.11 3.01
CA LEU A 14 28.73 -15.93 3.33
C LEU A 14 29.54 -16.14 4.62
N GLN A 15 30.83 -15.80 4.57
CA GLN A 15 31.70 -15.83 5.75
C GLN A 15 31.55 -14.50 6.50
N TYR A 16 31.38 -14.56 7.82
CA TYR A 16 31.20 -13.38 8.65
C TYR A 16 31.78 -13.57 10.04
N ASP A 17 32.22 -12.48 10.67
CA ASP A 17 32.61 -12.47 12.07
C ASP A 17 31.40 -12.15 12.95
N LYS A 18 30.93 -13.15 13.70
CA LYS A 18 29.71 -13.01 14.53
C LYS A 18 29.82 -11.88 15.55
N SER A 19 31.00 -11.64 16.12
CA SER A 19 31.20 -10.59 17.12
C SER A 19 31.06 -9.20 16.51
N THR A 20 31.67 -8.99 15.35
CA THR A 20 31.61 -7.72 14.61
C THR A 20 30.18 -7.39 14.21
N ILE A 21 29.45 -8.37 13.65
CA ILE A 21 28.06 -8.16 13.25
C ILE A 21 27.18 -7.89 14.47
N THR A 22 27.35 -8.64 15.55
CA THR A 22 26.61 -8.40 16.80
C THR A 22 26.85 -6.99 17.34
N GLN A 23 28.11 -6.53 17.37
CA GLN A 23 28.47 -5.19 17.84
C GLN A 23 27.87 -4.08 16.96
N ALA A 24 27.89 -4.27 15.63
CA ALA A 24 27.25 -3.33 14.71
C ALA A 24 25.73 -3.26 14.96
N THR A 25 25.07 -4.42 15.05
CA THR A 25 23.63 -4.49 15.33
C THR A 25 23.27 -3.87 16.68
N ASP A 26 24.01 -4.15 17.74
CA ASP A 26 23.81 -3.56 19.07
C ASP A 26 23.96 -2.04 19.04
N PHE A 27 25.03 -1.55 18.40
CA PHE A 27 25.23 -0.11 18.22
C PHE A 27 24.05 0.54 17.51
N LEU A 28 23.54 -0.07 16.44
CA LEU A 28 22.41 0.47 15.69
C LEU A 28 21.13 0.51 16.54
N ILE A 29 20.82 -0.57 17.27
CA ILE A 29 19.67 -0.62 18.18
C ILE A 29 19.77 0.47 19.25
N GLU A 30 20.93 0.56 19.92
CA GLU A 30 21.14 1.56 20.97
C GLU A 30 21.01 2.98 20.41
N TYR A 31 21.61 3.22 19.23
CA TYR A 31 21.54 4.51 18.57
C TYR A 31 20.09 4.89 18.22
N CYS A 32 19.40 4.02 17.49
CA CYS A 32 18.01 4.22 17.07
C CYS A 32 17.06 4.40 18.28
N ASN A 33 17.30 3.69 19.39
CA ASN A 33 16.52 3.85 20.61
C ASN A 33 16.78 5.18 21.33
N SER A 34 18.00 5.71 21.22
CA SER A 34 18.37 7.00 21.83
C SER A 34 18.02 8.22 20.97
N ALA A 35 17.91 8.03 19.65
CA ALA A 35 17.68 9.10 18.69
C ALA A 35 16.21 9.55 18.71
N ASP A 36 15.99 10.79 19.15
CA ASP A 36 14.68 11.44 19.08
C ASP A 36 14.42 12.07 17.70
N ALA A 37 13.22 12.62 17.53
CA ALA A 37 12.81 13.26 16.27
C ALA A 37 13.74 14.42 15.87
N ASP A 38 14.22 15.20 16.85
CA ASP A 38 15.13 16.32 16.60
C ASP A 38 16.49 15.82 16.09
N THR A 39 17.02 14.74 16.68
CA THR A 39 18.26 14.09 16.25
C THR A 39 18.15 13.58 14.83
N ILE A 40 17.02 12.95 14.47
CA ILE A 40 16.78 12.44 13.12
C ILE A 40 16.62 13.60 12.12
N GLU A 41 15.97 14.69 12.50
CA GLU A 41 15.90 15.89 11.67
C GLU A 41 17.28 16.51 11.44
N GLN A 42 18.18 16.46 12.45
CA GLN A 42 19.56 16.90 12.28
C GLN A 42 20.32 16.03 11.27
N TRP A 43 20.18 14.70 11.34
CA TRP A 43 20.74 13.79 10.33
C TRP A 43 20.29 14.15 8.92
N ASN A 44 18.98 14.38 8.74
CA ASN A 44 18.39 14.73 7.45
C ASN A 44 18.88 16.09 6.89
N LYS A 45 19.47 16.95 7.73
CA LYS A 45 20.05 18.24 7.33
C LYS A 45 21.55 18.15 7.02
N MET A 46 22.21 17.07 7.40
CA MET A 46 23.63 16.87 7.10
C MET A 46 23.82 16.51 5.63
N THR A 47 24.99 16.84 5.09
CA THR A 47 25.35 16.37 3.74
C THR A 47 25.75 14.91 3.77
N ASP A 48 25.60 14.22 2.64
CA ASP A 48 25.99 12.81 2.49
C ASP A 48 27.42 12.55 2.97
N PHE A 49 28.35 13.44 2.60
CA PHE A 49 29.74 13.36 3.04
C PHE A 49 29.89 13.47 4.56
N GLN A 50 29.12 14.33 5.24
CA GLN A 50 29.18 14.45 6.69
C GLN A 50 28.65 13.19 7.39
N ILE A 51 27.62 12.58 6.82
CA ILE A 51 27.03 11.34 7.35
C ILE A 51 28.02 10.19 7.18
N GLU A 52 28.50 9.98 5.96
CA GLU A 52 29.48 8.94 5.64
C GLU A 52 30.76 9.13 6.45
N SER A 53 31.24 10.36 6.64
CA SER A 53 32.43 10.62 7.46
C SER A 53 32.23 10.22 8.92
N GLN A 54 31.04 10.42 9.49
CA GLN A 54 30.73 10.01 10.86
C GLN A 54 30.60 8.49 10.97
N LEU A 55 29.90 7.83 10.05
CA LEU A 55 29.76 6.38 10.02
C LEU A 55 31.13 5.68 9.86
N ASN A 56 31.98 6.20 8.96
CA ASN A 56 33.35 5.70 8.78
C ASN A 56 34.21 5.91 10.03
N GLN A 57 34.07 7.04 10.74
CA GLN A 57 34.80 7.27 12.00
C GLN A 57 34.32 6.35 13.13
N ALA A 58 33.04 6.01 13.15
CA ALA A 58 32.48 5.03 14.08
C ALA A 58 32.91 3.58 13.73
N GLY A 59 33.45 3.35 12.52
CA GLY A 59 33.89 2.04 12.07
C GLY A 59 32.75 1.05 11.89
N VAL A 60 31.53 1.56 11.64
CA VAL A 60 30.33 0.73 11.47
C VAL A 60 30.12 0.38 10.00
N PRO A 61 29.62 -0.82 9.68
CA PRO A 61 29.42 -1.27 8.31
C PRO A 61 28.11 -0.73 7.73
N PHE A 62 27.87 0.58 7.85
CA PHE A 62 26.62 1.21 7.40
C PHE A 62 26.89 2.26 6.33
N THR A 63 26.05 2.27 5.31
CA THR A 63 25.95 3.38 4.37
C THR A 63 25.05 4.46 4.95
N LYS A 64 25.11 5.68 4.39
CA LYS A 64 24.14 6.73 4.71
C LYS A 64 22.71 6.21 4.59
N ASP A 65 22.40 5.61 3.44
CA ASP A 65 21.02 5.26 3.11
C ASP A 65 20.48 4.16 4.01
N SER A 66 21.28 3.11 4.27
CA SER A 66 20.90 2.03 5.19
C SER A 66 20.72 2.53 6.63
N PHE A 67 21.57 3.46 7.07
CA PHE A 67 21.48 4.03 8.41
C PHE A 67 20.24 4.91 8.59
N LEU A 68 19.96 5.83 7.64
CA LEU A 68 18.77 6.67 7.68
C LEU A 68 17.49 5.82 7.55
N ALA A 69 17.49 4.83 6.67
CA ALA A 69 16.37 3.88 6.55
C ALA A 69 16.14 3.09 7.85
N ALA A 70 17.20 2.71 8.57
CA ALA A 70 17.08 2.05 9.87
C ALA A 70 16.49 2.98 10.94
N LEU A 71 16.88 4.26 10.97
CA LEU A 71 16.26 5.25 11.86
C LEU A 71 14.76 5.41 11.57
N ASP A 72 14.39 5.52 10.29
CA ASP A 72 13.00 5.64 9.88
C ASP A 72 12.19 4.38 10.21
N ALA A 73 12.74 3.19 9.93
CA ALA A 73 12.12 1.91 10.28
C ALA A 73 11.93 1.78 11.79
N TRP A 74 12.90 2.23 12.59
CA TRP A 74 12.79 2.24 14.05
C TRP A 74 11.69 3.18 14.54
N GLN A 75 11.60 4.40 13.99
CA GLN A 75 10.52 5.32 14.33
C GLN A 75 9.14 4.78 13.95
N GLN A 76 9.03 4.10 12.81
CA GLN A 76 7.77 3.47 12.41
C GLN A 76 7.42 2.30 13.32
N GLY A 77 8.38 1.43 13.60
CA GLY A 77 8.21 0.28 14.49
C GLY A 77 7.85 0.69 15.91
N THR A 78 8.44 1.76 16.46
CA THR A 78 8.11 2.28 17.80
C THR A 78 6.76 3.01 17.86
N LYS A 79 6.33 3.70 16.79
CA LYS A 79 4.95 4.22 16.69
C LYS A 79 3.92 3.10 16.74
N GLU A 80 4.27 1.95 16.19
CA GLU A 80 3.39 0.79 16.13
C GLU A 80 3.45 -0.05 17.41
N CYS A 81 4.65 -0.35 17.93
CA CYS A 81 4.88 -1.32 19.00
C CYS A 81 5.08 -0.69 20.38
N GLY A 82 5.19 0.63 20.46
CA GLY A 82 5.52 1.38 21.67
C GLY A 82 7.03 1.54 21.88
N GLU A 83 7.40 2.04 23.06
CA GLU A 83 8.81 2.23 23.44
C GLU A 83 9.55 0.88 23.50
N TYR A 84 10.77 0.85 22.99
CA TYR A 84 11.64 -0.32 23.05
C TYR A 84 12.09 -0.59 24.50
N VAL A 85 12.11 -1.87 24.89
CA VAL A 85 12.47 -2.29 26.26
C VAL A 85 13.69 -3.20 26.28
N SER A 86 13.69 -4.26 25.48
CA SER A 86 14.80 -5.25 25.45
C SER A 86 14.70 -6.15 24.22
N HIS A 87 15.77 -6.88 23.91
CA HIS A 87 15.79 -7.89 22.85
C HIS A 87 16.44 -9.18 23.36
N GLY A 88 16.12 -10.31 22.72
CA GLY A 88 16.67 -11.63 23.03
C GLY A 88 17.93 -11.96 22.22
N ASP A 89 18.34 -13.23 22.23
CA ASP A 89 19.51 -13.66 21.47
C ASP A 89 19.33 -13.49 19.95
N TYR A 90 20.41 -13.11 19.28
CA TYR A 90 20.45 -13.01 17.82
C TYR A 90 20.50 -14.38 17.14
N LYS A 91 19.64 -14.56 16.15
CA LYS A 91 19.64 -15.66 15.19
C LYS A 91 20.30 -15.20 13.89
N PHE A 92 21.30 -15.95 13.42
CA PHE A 92 22.06 -15.65 12.21
C PHE A 92 21.73 -16.67 11.13
N GLU A 93 21.32 -16.19 9.96
CA GLU A 93 20.92 -17.00 8.81
C GLU A 93 21.71 -16.52 7.59
N PRO A 94 22.96 -17.01 7.41
CA PRO A 94 23.76 -16.67 6.24
C PRO A 94 23.21 -17.39 5.00
N SER A 95 23.10 -16.64 3.90
CA SER A 95 22.92 -17.16 2.56
C SER A 95 24.21 -16.95 1.76
N SER A 96 24.18 -17.08 0.44
CA SER A 96 25.36 -16.80 -0.39
C SER A 96 25.58 -15.32 -0.67
N ASP A 97 24.52 -14.51 -0.61
CA ASP A 97 24.52 -13.14 -1.12
C ASP A 97 24.14 -12.13 -0.01
N GLU A 98 23.71 -12.63 1.17
CA GLU A 98 23.31 -11.81 2.31
C GLU A 98 23.44 -12.58 3.62
N LEU A 99 23.55 -11.85 4.73
CA LEU A 99 23.43 -12.35 6.09
C LEU A 99 22.20 -11.73 6.76
N LYS A 100 21.22 -12.57 7.10
CA LYS A 100 20.06 -12.16 7.89
C LYS A 100 20.31 -12.35 9.38
N VAL A 101 20.12 -11.31 10.17
CA VAL A 101 20.22 -11.33 11.63
C VAL A 101 18.88 -10.92 12.22
N THR A 102 18.26 -11.81 12.99
CA THR A 102 16.94 -11.55 13.59
C THR A 102 17.02 -11.69 15.10
N THR A 103 16.34 -10.81 15.82
CA THR A 103 16.11 -10.92 17.27
C THR A 103 14.66 -10.66 17.60
N SER A 104 14.14 -11.36 18.61
CA SER A 104 12.83 -11.07 19.17
C SER A 104 12.95 -9.96 20.21
N ALA A 105 12.18 -8.90 20.04
CA ALA A 105 12.23 -7.70 20.86
C ALA A 105 10.93 -7.45 21.61
N LYS A 106 11.08 -7.00 22.85
CA LYS A 106 10.01 -6.53 23.72
C LYS A 106 9.89 -5.03 23.55
N PHE A 107 8.72 -4.58 23.08
CA PHE A 107 8.29 -3.20 23.18
C PHE A 107 7.13 -3.09 24.18
N LYS A 108 6.82 -1.86 24.57
CA LYS A 108 5.83 -1.57 25.61
C LYS A 108 4.41 -2.03 25.29
N ASP A 109 3.99 -1.89 24.04
CA ASP A 109 2.60 -2.16 23.63
C ASP A 109 2.44 -3.56 23.01
N ARG A 110 3.47 -4.05 22.29
CA ARG A 110 3.51 -5.42 21.75
C ARG A 110 4.94 -5.88 21.47
N ASP A 111 5.11 -7.19 21.36
CA ASP A 111 6.38 -7.78 20.91
C ASP A 111 6.55 -7.57 19.40
N ALA A 112 7.78 -7.61 18.93
CA ALA A 112 8.10 -7.57 17.50
C ALA A 112 9.39 -8.35 17.21
N ASP A 113 9.58 -8.78 15.98
CA ASP A 113 10.88 -9.27 15.52
C ASP A 113 11.61 -8.14 14.81
N ILE A 114 12.86 -7.90 15.19
CA ILE A 114 13.74 -6.96 14.52
C ILE A 114 14.66 -7.77 13.62
N THR A 115 14.67 -7.43 12.33
CA THR A 115 15.49 -8.09 11.32
C THR A 115 16.45 -7.08 10.70
N PHE A 116 17.73 -7.45 10.68
CA PHE A 116 18.79 -6.75 9.98
C PHE A 116 19.27 -7.63 8.84
N VAL A 117 19.37 -7.07 7.64
CA VAL A 117 19.93 -7.75 6.47
C VAL A 117 21.24 -7.05 6.12
N PHE A 118 22.32 -7.83 6.08
CA PHE A 118 23.62 -7.38 5.60
C PHE A 118 23.85 -7.99 4.21
N ASP A 119 24.42 -7.20 3.29
CA ASP A 119 24.72 -7.62 1.92
C ASP A 119 25.95 -8.56 1.85
N GLU A 120 26.38 -8.87 0.62
CA GLU A 120 27.53 -9.74 0.35
C GLU A 120 28.86 -9.17 0.86
N ASP A 121 28.95 -7.84 1.02
CA ASP A 121 30.12 -7.14 1.55
C ASP A 121 30.00 -6.90 3.07
N LEU A 122 28.96 -7.46 3.72
CA LEU A 122 28.62 -7.30 5.13
C LEU A 122 28.28 -5.87 5.54
N TYR A 123 27.86 -5.03 4.58
CA TYR A 123 27.24 -3.74 4.87
C TYR A 123 25.76 -3.92 5.16
N LEU A 124 25.22 -3.13 6.09
CA LEU A 124 23.78 -3.13 6.34
C LEU A 124 23.05 -2.69 5.06
N ASP A 125 22.10 -3.51 4.62
CA ASP A 125 21.22 -3.23 3.50
C ASP A 125 19.87 -2.72 4.01
N SER A 126 19.27 -3.43 4.97
CA SER A 126 17.96 -3.06 5.51
C SER A 126 17.74 -3.43 6.98
N THR A 127 16.80 -2.72 7.62
CA THR A 127 16.29 -3.01 8.96
C THR A 127 14.77 -3.02 8.92
N THR A 128 14.13 -4.06 9.47
CA THR A 128 12.67 -4.15 9.61
C THR A 128 12.29 -4.44 11.05
N ILE A 129 11.14 -3.90 11.48
CA ILE A 129 10.52 -4.20 12.78
C ILE A 129 9.12 -4.75 12.49
N ASP A 130 8.98 -6.05 12.68
CA ASP A 130 7.77 -6.79 12.35
C ASP A 130 6.94 -7.02 13.62
N ALA A 131 5.90 -6.21 13.80
CA ALA A 131 5.02 -6.26 14.96
C ALA A 131 4.24 -7.58 15.07
N HIS A 132 4.22 -8.18 16.26
CA HIS A 132 3.42 -9.37 16.54
C HIS A 132 1.98 -8.96 16.85
N TYR A 133 1.12 -9.07 15.85
CA TYR A 133 -0.31 -8.84 16.02
C TYR A 133 -1.01 -10.06 16.61
N SER A 134 -1.91 -9.82 17.57
CA SER A 134 -2.79 -10.88 18.05
C SER A 134 -3.81 -11.28 16.97
N ILE A 135 -4.24 -12.55 16.99
CA ILE A 135 -5.30 -13.05 16.09
C ILE A 135 -6.58 -12.19 16.22
N GLY A 136 -6.88 -11.68 17.42
CA GLY A 136 -8.02 -10.80 17.67
C GLY A 136 -7.93 -9.47 16.93
N GLU A 137 -6.77 -8.80 16.98
CA GLU A 137 -6.54 -7.53 16.28
C GLU A 137 -6.53 -7.71 14.76
N ILE A 138 -5.94 -8.81 14.26
CA ILE A 138 -5.97 -9.15 12.83
C ILE A 138 -7.42 -9.39 12.39
N MET A 139 -8.19 -10.14 13.19
CA MET A 139 -9.59 -10.45 12.90
C MET A 139 -10.48 -9.21 13.00
N GLU A 140 -10.21 -8.29 13.91
CA GLU A 140 -10.94 -7.02 14.00
C GLU A 140 -10.64 -6.13 12.78
N LYS A 141 -9.38 -5.96 12.42
CA LYS A 141 -8.97 -5.20 11.21
C LYS A 141 -9.57 -5.82 9.93
N ALA A 142 -9.48 -7.14 9.78
CA ALA A 142 -10.05 -7.85 8.63
C ALA A 142 -11.59 -7.82 8.65
N GLY A 143 -12.19 -7.91 9.84
CA GLY A 143 -13.63 -7.85 10.06
C GLY A 143 -14.22 -6.50 9.68
N LEU A 144 -13.53 -5.40 10.04
CA LEU A 144 -13.90 -4.04 9.64
C LEU A 144 -13.97 -3.91 8.11
N ASN A 145 -12.95 -4.39 7.39
CA ASN A 145 -12.97 -4.39 5.92
C ASN A 145 -14.04 -5.34 5.34
N THR A 146 -14.31 -6.47 5.99
CA THR A 146 -15.35 -7.40 5.54
C THR A 146 -16.75 -6.80 5.71
N ILE A 147 -17.02 -6.11 6.81
CA ILE A 147 -18.30 -5.41 7.04
C ILE A 147 -18.43 -4.23 6.08
N LEU A 148 -17.36 -3.45 5.91
CA LEU A 148 -17.36 -2.27 5.05
C LEU A 148 -17.56 -2.64 3.57
N GLY A 149 -16.90 -3.70 3.10
CA GLY A 149 -16.99 -4.15 1.70
C GLY A 149 -18.13 -5.14 1.44
N MET A 150 -18.13 -6.29 2.12
CA MET A 150 -19.07 -7.39 1.85
C MET A 150 -20.36 -7.28 2.66
N GLY A 151 -20.30 -6.77 3.89
CA GLY A 151 -21.46 -6.63 4.77
C GLY A 151 -22.48 -5.62 4.26
N THR A 152 -22.03 -4.47 3.75
CA THR A 152 -22.90 -3.42 3.18
C THR A 152 -23.70 -3.95 1.98
N VAL A 153 -23.05 -4.68 1.07
CA VAL A 153 -23.72 -5.32 -0.08
C VAL A 153 -24.78 -6.32 0.40
N PHE A 154 -24.46 -7.13 1.42
CA PHE A 154 -25.42 -8.09 1.98
C PHE A 154 -26.65 -7.42 2.59
N VAL A 155 -26.46 -6.31 3.33
CA VAL A 155 -27.55 -5.51 3.90
C VAL A 155 -28.42 -4.88 2.81
N ILE A 156 -27.81 -4.31 1.76
CA ILE A 156 -28.54 -3.70 0.64
C ILE A 156 -29.37 -4.74 -0.10
N LEU A 157 -28.81 -5.93 -0.37
CA LEU A 157 -29.54 -7.01 -1.03
C LEU A 157 -30.74 -7.50 -0.21
N ILE A 158 -30.59 -7.64 1.12
CA ILE A 158 -31.69 -7.98 2.02
C ILE A 158 -32.77 -6.89 1.97
N PHE A 159 -32.37 -5.61 2.03
CA PHE A 159 -33.30 -4.49 1.99
C PHE A 159 -34.12 -4.46 0.69
N ILE A 160 -33.46 -4.63 -0.46
CA ILE A 160 -34.11 -4.70 -1.77
C ILE A 160 -35.05 -5.91 -1.85
N SER A 161 -34.64 -7.07 -1.33
CA SER A 161 -35.49 -8.26 -1.28
C SER A 161 -36.79 -8.00 -0.50
N ILE A 162 -36.69 -7.30 0.64
CA ILE A 162 -37.86 -6.91 1.45
C ILE A 162 -38.76 -5.94 0.68
N LEU A 163 -38.21 -4.91 0.01
CA LEU A 163 -39.00 -3.96 -0.79
C LEU A 163 -39.77 -4.65 -1.92
N ILE A 164 -39.14 -5.57 -2.64
CA ILE A 164 -39.80 -6.36 -3.69
C ILE A 164 -40.89 -7.26 -3.08
N SER A 165 -40.65 -7.83 -1.90
CA SER A 165 -41.67 -8.62 -1.18
C SER A 165 -42.88 -7.77 -0.78
N LEU A 166 -42.67 -6.50 -0.47
CA LEU A 166 -43.73 -5.55 -0.12
C LEU A 166 -44.58 -5.14 -1.34
N PHE A 167 -44.03 -5.21 -2.56
CA PHE A 167 -44.80 -4.98 -3.78
C PHE A 167 -45.95 -5.98 -3.98
N LYS A 168 -45.86 -7.19 -3.40
CA LYS A 168 -46.99 -8.13 -3.34
C LYS A 168 -48.19 -7.58 -2.56
N TYR A 169 -47.98 -6.63 -1.66
CA TYR A 169 -49.05 -5.99 -0.87
C TYR A 169 -49.60 -4.70 -1.50
N ILE A 170 -48.99 -4.20 -2.58
CA ILE A 170 -49.51 -3.07 -3.36
C ILE A 170 -50.93 -3.30 -3.87
N PRO A 171 -51.29 -4.42 -4.53
CA PRO A 171 -52.66 -4.62 -5.02
C PRO A 171 -53.71 -4.59 -3.90
N ALA A 172 -53.38 -5.09 -2.72
CA ALA A 172 -54.27 -5.07 -1.55
C ALA A 172 -54.39 -3.66 -0.91
N LEU A 173 -53.35 -2.83 -1.02
CA LEU A 173 -53.39 -1.42 -0.60
C LEU A 173 -54.14 -0.56 -1.63
N GLU A 174 -54.00 -0.86 -2.92
CA GLU A 174 -54.68 -0.16 -4.01
C GLU A 174 -56.19 -0.39 -3.98
N GLU A 175 -56.65 -1.61 -3.68
CA GLU A 175 -58.08 -1.90 -3.44
C GLU A 175 -58.61 -1.22 -2.18
N LYS A 176 -57.82 -1.14 -1.10
CA LYS A 176 -58.22 -0.44 0.13
C LYS A 176 -58.23 1.08 -0.03
N PHE A 177 -57.41 1.65 -0.90
CA PHE A 177 -57.39 3.08 -1.21
C PHE A 177 -58.51 3.45 -2.21
N LYS A 178 -58.76 2.62 -3.23
CA LYS A 178 -59.88 2.78 -4.18
C LYS A 178 -61.25 2.65 -3.50
N ASN A 179 -61.37 1.86 -2.43
CA ASN A 179 -62.62 1.72 -1.67
C ASN A 179 -62.89 2.83 -0.63
N LYS A 180 -61.99 3.81 -0.45
CA LYS A 180 -62.18 4.91 0.51
C LYS A 180 -62.55 6.26 -0.10
N GLY A 181 -62.71 6.36 -1.41
CA GLY A 181 -62.94 7.66 -2.07
C GLY A 181 -63.82 7.55 -3.31
N LYS A 182 -65.12 7.32 -3.12
CA LYS A 182 -66.11 7.69 -4.13
C LYS A 182 -67.06 8.73 -3.53
N ALA A 183 -66.59 9.97 -3.51
CA ALA A 183 -67.44 11.15 -3.48
C ALA A 183 -66.86 12.12 -4.52
N GLU A 184 -67.74 12.50 -5.43
CA GLU A 184 -67.54 13.30 -6.64
C GLU A 184 -67.28 14.77 -6.30
N SER A 185 -66.31 15.41 -6.95
CA SER A 185 -66.36 16.86 -7.21
C SER A 185 -65.37 17.27 -8.30
N THR A 186 -65.94 17.77 -9.39
CA THR A 186 -65.34 18.59 -10.45
C THR A 186 -64.75 19.88 -9.88
N GLN A 187 -63.49 20.22 -10.17
CA GLN A 187 -63.06 21.60 -10.50
C GLN A 187 -61.60 21.69 -11.03
N GLU A 188 -61.48 22.16 -12.27
CA GLU A 188 -60.58 23.23 -12.80
C GLU A 188 -59.04 23.19 -12.64
N ALA A 189 -58.37 23.91 -13.55
CA ALA A 189 -57.03 23.69 -14.05
C ALA A 189 -55.91 24.57 -13.45
N ALA A 190 -54.67 24.16 -13.79
CA ALA A 190 -53.36 24.86 -13.84
C ALA A 190 -52.43 24.77 -12.60
N PRO A 191 -51.09 24.85 -12.77
CA PRO A 191 -50.20 24.29 -13.81
C PRO A 191 -49.19 23.28 -13.20
N ALA A 192 -48.52 22.51 -14.07
CA ALA A 192 -47.58 21.45 -13.71
C ALA A 192 -46.30 21.98 -13.00
N PRO A 193 -45.88 21.37 -11.87
CA PRO A 193 -44.50 21.47 -11.41
C PRO A 193 -43.59 20.62 -12.32
N ALA A 194 -42.41 21.17 -12.60
CA ALA A 194 -41.43 20.70 -13.55
C ALA A 194 -41.04 19.22 -13.37
N ALA A 195 -40.81 18.56 -14.51
CA ALA A 195 -40.22 17.23 -14.60
C ALA A 195 -38.90 17.20 -13.83
N VAL A 196 -38.85 16.39 -12.78
CA VAL A 196 -37.60 16.01 -12.13
C VAL A 196 -36.87 15.09 -13.10
N ALA A 197 -35.63 15.46 -13.42
CA ALA A 197 -34.78 14.76 -14.37
C ALA A 197 -34.71 13.26 -14.05
N ALA A 198 -34.92 12.44 -15.08
CA ALA A 198 -34.68 11.01 -15.05
C ALA A 198 -33.21 10.74 -14.64
N PRO A 199 -32.93 9.61 -13.98
CA PRO A 199 -31.55 9.18 -13.76
C PRO A 199 -30.87 9.04 -15.11
N VAL A 200 -29.71 9.68 -15.24
CA VAL A 200 -28.82 9.53 -16.39
C VAL A 200 -28.49 8.06 -16.49
N VAL A 201 -29.01 7.43 -17.55
CA VAL A 201 -28.52 6.17 -18.06
C VAL A 201 -27.04 6.41 -18.38
N GLU A 202 -26.14 5.67 -17.72
CA GLU A 202 -24.76 5.56 -18.16
C GLU A 202 -24.79 5.05 -19.61
N GLU A 203 -24.61 5.97 -20.56
CA GLU A 203 -24.27 5.62 -21.91
C GLU A 203 -22.84 5.09 -21.91
N ALA A 204 -22.76 3.81 -22.23
CA ALA A 204 -21.69 3.16 -22.98
C ALA A 204 -20.50 4.05 -23.38
N SER A 205 -19.37 3.82 -22.69
CA SER A 205 -18.00 3.96 -23.21
C SER A 205 -17.72 5.18 -24.10
N ASN A 206 -17.63 6.36 -23.49
CA ASN A 206 -16.97 7.51 -24.11
C ASN A 206 -15.45 7.40 -23.88
N ASP A 207 -14.77 6.55 -24.65
CA ASP A 207 -13.30 6.43 -24.63
C ASP A 207 -12.60 7.77 -24.92
N ASP A 208 -13.31 8.70 -25.58
CA ASP A 208 -12.83 10.06 -25.86
C ASP A 208 -12.72 10.91 -24.58
N GLU A 209 -13.62 10.74 -23.60
CA GLU A 209 -13.54 11.45 -22.31
C GLU A 209 -12.37 10.92 -21.47
N LEU A 210 -12.18 9.59 -21.46
CA LEU A 210 -11.03 8.96 -20.81
C LEU A 210 -9.72 9.41 -21.45
N ALA A 211 -9.65 9.43 -22.79
CA ALA A 211 -8.48 9.93 -23.51
C ALA A 211 -8.20 11.40 -23.20
N ALA A 212 -9.23 12.24 -23.04
CA ALA A 212 -9.08 13.65 -22.68
C ALA A 212 -8.52 13.83 -21.26
N VAL A 213 -9.02 13.09 -20.27
CA VAL A 213 -8.52 13.16 -18.88
C VAL A 213 -7.07 12.67 -18.79
N ILE A 214 -6.75 11.56 -19.46
CA ILE A 214 -5.38 11.03 -19.49
C ILE A 214 -4.43 12.01 -20.17
N SER A 215 -4.85 12.63 -21.28
CA SER A 215 -4.06 13.65 -21.97
C SER A 215 -3.81 14.88 -21.10
N ALA A 216 -4.84 15.34 -20.36
CA ALA A 216 -4.72 16.46 -19.45
C ALA A 216 -3.77 16.16 -18.28
N ALA A 217 -3.83 14.94 -17.72
CA ALA A 217 -2.94 14.52 -16.65
C ALA A 217 -1.47 14.47 -17.09
N ILE A 218 -1.20 13.93 -18.28
CA ILE A 218 0.17 13.87 -18.83
C ILE A 218 0.70 15.27 -19.12
N ALA A 219 -0.12 16.15 -19.72
CA ALA A 219 0.27 17.53 -19.98
C ALA A 219 0.57 18.32 -18.70
N ALA A 220 -0.21 18.10 -17.63
CA ALA A 220 0.06 18.71 -16.33
C ALA A 220 1.38 18.22 -15.73
N TYR A 221 1.64 16.91 -15.79
CA TYR A 221 2.89 16.31 -15.29
C TYR A 221 4.12 16.83 -16.05
N GLU A 222 4.07 16.90 -17.39
CA GLU A 222 5.18 17.42 -18.19
C GLU A 222 5.44 18.91 -17.94
N ALA A 223 4.38 19.69 -17.71
CA ALA A 223 4.51 21.11 -17.35
C ALA A 223 5.18 21.30 -15.98
N GLU A 224 4.88 20.46 -14.99
CA GLU A 224 5.51 20.49 -13.67
C GLU A 224 6.98 20.02 -13.71
N ALA A 225 7.31 19.08 -14.58
CA ALA A 225 8.66 18.58 -14.79
C ALA A 225 9.56 19.50 -15.65
N GLY A 226 9.06 20.68 -16.06
CA GLY A 226 9.80 21.64 -16.89
C GLY A 226 9.96 21.23 -18.35
N GLY A 227 9.17 20.27 -18.82
CA GLY A 227 9.14 19.79 -20.21
C GLY A 227 8.21 20.61 -21.10
N SER A 228 8.43 20.53 -22.42
CA SER A 228 7.56 21.15 -23.43
C SER A 228 6.43 20.20 -23.83
N THR A 229 5.18 20.67 -23.80
CA THR A 229 3.98 19.89 -24.19
C THR A 229 3.83 19.66 -25.70
N ASP A 230 4.75 20.20 -26.51
CA ASP A 230 4.67 20.21 -27.97
C ASP A 230 4.97 18.83 -28.61
N GLY A 231 5.48 17.87 -27.83
CA GLY A 231 5.81 16.52 -28.29
C GLY A 231 4.67 15.49 -28.19
N PHE A 232 3.62 15.78 -27.42
CA PHE A 232 2.57 14.81 -27.11
C PHE A 232 1.32 15.03 -27.99
N VAL A 233 0.97 14.03 -28.82
CA VAL A 233 -0.18 14.09 -29.74
C VAL A 233 -1.03 12.83 -29.64
N VAL A 234 -2.29 12.98 -29.22
CA VAL A 234 -3.28 11.89 -29.22
C VAL A 234 -4.06 11.88 -30.54
N ARG A 235 -4.15 10.71 -31.17
CA ARG A 235 -4.84 10.50 -32.45
C ARG A 235 -5.61 9.19 -32.41
N SER A 236 -6.83 9.18 -32.95
CA SER A 236 -7.56 7.94 -33.19
C SER A 236 -6.91 7.16 -34.33
N ILE A 237 -6.46 5.93 -34.06
CA ILE A 237 -5.92 5.01 -35.08
C ILE A 237 -6.91 3.87 -35.27
N LYS A 238 -7.61 3.87 -36.41
CA LYS A 238 -8.47 2.75 -36.78
C LYS A 238 -7.66 1.70 -37.53
N ARG A 239 -7.63 0.47 -37.02
CA ARG A 239 -7.06 -0.67 -37.75
C ARG A 239 -7.82 -0.85 -39.06
N ARG A 240 -7.10 -0.93 -40.19
CA ARG A 240 -7.71 -1.33 -41.46
C ARG A 240 -8.13 -2.80 -41.36
N PRO A 241 -9.32 -3.19 -41.83
CA PRO A 241 -9.67 -4.60 -41.94
C PRO A 241 -8.64 -5.29 -42.85
N SER A 242 -8.10 -6.41 -42.39
CA SER A 242 -7.00 -7.11 -43.05
C SER A 242 -7.39 -7.52 -44.48
N ASN A 243 -6.77 -6.90 -45.49
CA ASN A 243 -6.69 -7.56 -46.79
C ASN A 243 -5.73 -8.73 -46.62
N LYS A 244 -6.22 -9.95 -46.88
CA LYS A 244 -5.40 -11.16 -46.92
C LYS A 244 -4.28 -10.91 -47.92
N TRP A 245 -3.05 -10.84 -47.43
CA TRP A 245 -1.88 -10.88 -48.29
C TRP A 245 -1.88 -12.28 -48.92
N HIS A 246 -2.02 -12.34 -50.25
CA HIS A 246 -1.74 -13.57 -50.99
C HIS A 246 -0.22 -13.79 -50.90
N ALA A 247 0.16 -14.96 -50.40
CA ALA A 247 1.53 -15.45 -50.33
C ALA A 247 2.20 -15.50 -51.71
#